data_AF-A0A1S3IGT5-F1
#
_entry.id   AF-A0A1S3IGT5-F1
#
_cell.length_a   1.000
_cell.length_b   1.000
_cell.length_c   1.000
_cell.angle_alpha   90.00
_cell.angle_beta   90.00
_cell.angle_gamma   90.00
#
_symmetry.space_group_name_H-M   'P 1'
#
loop_
_entity.id
_entity.type
_entity.pdbx_description
1 polymer ?
#
loop_
_entity_poly.entity_id
_entity_poly.type
_entity_poly.pdbx_seq_one_letter_code
_entity_poly.pdbx_strand_id
1 'polypeptide(L)'
;MMTEMRDQMDGVNMDNQALREKLAERERELRELRKTVKDNKQMAMEANCRSNRNGQYSRKNNIKLYGVSESHDEKVKEKVIKTLREAANVELQESEIIATQESQEKREEQDQ
;
A
#
# COMPACT_ATOMS: atom_id res chain seq x y z
N MET A 1 -64.69 19.36 -6.19
CA MET A 1 -64.49 18.38 -5.10
C MET A 1 -64.19 16.97 -5.58
N MET A 2 -65.14 16.17 -6.11
CA MET A 2 -64.83 14.76 -6.50
C MET A 2 -63.77 14.64 -7.60
N THR A 3 -63.74 15.56 -8.57
CA THR A 3 -62.75 15.59 -9.65
C THR A 3 -61.36 15.98 -9.14
N GLU A 4 -61.26 17.02 -8.32
CA GLU A 4 -59.99 17.47 -7.73
C GLU A 4 -59.36 16.41 -6.80
N MET A 5 -60.18 15.69 -6.02
CA MET A 5 -59.69 14.58 -5.19
C MET A 5 -59.18 13.43 -6.05
N ARG A 6 -59.79 13.18 -7.21
CA ARG A 6 -59.34 12.16 -8.16
C ARG A 6 -58.01 12.55 -8.80
N ASP A 7 -57.87 13.80 -9.24
CA ASP A 7 -56.63 14.31 -9.83
C ASP A 7 -55.47 14.29 -8.82
N GLN A 8 -55.75 14.62 -7.55
CA GLN A 8 -54.78 14.49 -6.46
C GLN A 8 -54.40 13.03 -6.17
N MET A 9 -55.38 12.12 -6.20
CA MET A 9 -55.14 10.68 -5.98
C MET A 9 -54.30 10.08 -7.11
N ASP A 10 -54.56 10.47 -8.35
CA ASP A 10 -53.78 10.06 -9.52
C ASP A 10 -52.35 10.62 -9.45
N GLY A 11 -52.19 11.89 -9.06
CA GLY A 11 -50.87 12.49 -8.82
C GLY A 11 -50.06 11.75 -7.75
N VAL A 12 -50.68 11.46 -6.61
CA VAL A 12 -50.03 10.70 -5.52
C VAL A 12 -49.66 9.28 -5.99
N ASN A 13 -50.50 8.61 -6.77
CA ASN A 13 -50.19 7.28 -7.29
C ASN A 13 -49.00 7.29 -8.25
N MET A 14 -48.92 8.28 -9.15
CA MET A 14 -47.77 8.43 -10.04
C MET A 14 -46.48 8.70 -9.26
N ASP A 15 -46.52 9.58 -8.26
CA ASP A 15 -45.37 9.88 -7.42
C ASP A 15 -44.92 8.65 -6.63
N ASN A 16 -45.86 7.85 -6.11
CA ASN A 16 -45.57 6.60 -5.41
C ASN A 16 -44.87 5.59 -6.32
N GLN A 17 -45.34 5.46 -7.56
CA GLN A 17 -44.72 4.58 -8.55
C GLN A 17 -43.30 5.05 -8.89
N ALA A 18 -43.12 6.34 -9.15
CA ALA A 18 -41.81 6.92 -9.45
C ALA A 18 -40.82 6.75 -8.28
N LEU A 19 -41.28 6.91 -7.04
CA LEU A 19 -40.45 6.69 -5.85
C LEU A 19 -40.06 5.23 -5.68
N ARG A 20 -40.96 4.28 -5.96
CA ARG A 20 -40.66 2.84 -5.92
C ARG A 20 -39.62 2.45 -6.96
N GLU A 21 -39.73 2.98 -8.18
CA GLU A 21 -38.76 2.73 -9.25
C GLU A 21 -37.38 3.28 -8.87
N LYS A 22 -37.31 4.52 -8.37
CA LYS A 22 -36.05 5.11 -7.86
C LYS A 22 -35.46 4.30 -6.72
N LEU A 23 -36.28 3.80 -5.80
CA LEU A 23 -35.79 2.97 -4.69
C LEU A 23 -35.16 1.68 -5.20
N ALA A 24 -35.82 0.99 -6.14
CA ALA A 24 -35.30 -0.24 -6.73
C ALA A 24 -33.98 -0.02 -7.48
N GLU A 25 -33.85 1.11 -8.18
CA GLU A 25 -32.61 1.52 -8.84
C GLU A 25 -31.48 1.75 -7.83
N ARG A 26 -31.75 2.50 -6.76
CA ARG A 26 -30.75 2.77 -5.70
C ARG A 26 -30.31 1.50 -4.98
N GLU A 27 -31.22 0.56 -4.73
CA GLU A 27 -30.85 -0.73 -4.17
C GLU A 27 -29.93 -1.54 -5.08
N ARG A 28 -30.13 -1.45 -6.40
CA ARG A 28 -29.25 -2.10 -7.38
C ARG A 28 -27.86 -1.48 -7.37
N GLU A 29 -27.78 -0.15 -7.41
CA GLU A 29 -26.50 0.57 -7.32
C GLU A 29 -25.75 0.23 -6.02
N LEU A 30 -26.46 0.15 -4.89
CA LEU A 30 -25.86 -0.23 -3.61
C LEU A 30 -25.30 -1.65 -3.62
N ARG A 31 -25.97 -2.60 -4.28
CA ARG A 31 -25.48 -3.97 -4.43
C ARG A 31 -24.20 -4.01 -5.28
N GLU A 32 -24.18 -3.26 -6.37
CA GLU A 32 -23.00 -3.16 -7.25
C GLU A 32 -21.82 -2.51 -6.52
N LEU A 33 -22.05 -1.41 -5.81
CA LEU A 33 -21.03 -0.72 -5.02
C LEU A 33 -20.44 -1.63 -3.93
N ARG A 34 -21.30 -2.37 -3.21
CA ARG A 34 -20.84 -3.34 -2.19
C ARG A 34 -19.93 -4.42 -2.79
N LYS A 35 -20.23 -4.88 -4.00
CA LYS A 35 -19.40 -5.86 -4.71
C LYS A 35 -18.04 -5.25 -5.05
N THR A 36 -18.01 -4.06 -5.65
CA THR A 36 -16.75 -3.37 -6.00
C THR A 36 -15.87 -3.12 -4.79
N VAL A 37 -16.46 -2.68 -3.66
CA VAL A 37 -15.70 -2.47 -2.42
C VAL A 37 -15.08 -3.77 -1.91
N LYS A 38 -15.82 -4.87 -1.97
CA LYS A 38 -15.31 -6.19 -1.57
C LYS A 38 -14.14 -6.63 -2.45
N ASP A 39 -14.29 -6.50 -3.76
CA ASP A 39 -13.27 -6.89 -4.74
C ASP A 39 -12.00 -6.03 -4.57
N ASN A 40 -12.16 -4.72 -4.38
CA ASN A 40 -11.04 -3.81 -4.11
C ASN A 40 -10.32 -4.13 -2.80
N LYS A 41 -11.07 -4.46 -1.74
CA LYS A 41 -10.48 -4.88 -0.46
C LYS A 41 -9.64 -6.15 -0.62
N GLN A 42 -10.13 -7.12 -1.38
CA GLN A 42 -9.39 -8.35 -1.65
C GLN A 42 -8.12 -8.05 -2.47
N MET A 43 -8.23 -7.28 -3.55
CA MET A 43 -7.07 -6.89 -4.36
C MET A 43 -6.03 -6.12 -3.55
N ALA A 44 -6.45 -5.20 -2.68
CA ALA A 44 -5.55 -4.46 -1.79
C ALA A 44 -4.82 -5.39 -0.82
N MET A 45 -5.52 -6.37 -0.24
CA MET A 45 -4.92 -7.35 0.66
C MET A 45 -3.89 -8.23 -0.07
N GLU A 46 -4.23 -8.72 -1.26
CA GLU A 46 -3.30 -9.50 -2.09
C GLU A 46 -2.07 -8.70 -2.51
N ALA A 47 -2.27 -7.44 -2.92
CA ALA A 47 -1.19 -6.52 -3.27
C ALA A 47 -0.25 -6.28 -2.08
N ASN A 48 -0.80 -6.08 -0.88
CA ASN A 48 -0.01 -5.90 0.34
C ASN A 48 0.82 -7.15 0.67
N CYS A 49 0.21 -8.33 0.60
CA CYS A 49 0.92 -9.60 0.81
C CYS A 49 2.05 -9.80 -0.21
N ARG A 50 1.79 -9.52 -1.50
CA ARG A 50 2.79 -9.63 -2.57
C ARG A 50 3.91 -8.61 -2.42
N SER A 51 3.59 -7.37 -2.04
CA SER A 51 4.57 -6.31 -1.79
C SER A 51 5.50 -6.67 -0.64
N ASN A 52 4.95 -7.13 0.48
CA ASN A 52 5.74 -7.62 1.62
C ASN A 52 6.64 -8.78 1.24
N ARG A 53 6.10 -9.73 0.47
CA ARG A 53 6.86 -10.86 -0.06
C ARG A 53 8.01 -10.35 -0.91
N ASN A 54 7.76 -9.51 -1.92
CA ASN A 54 8.80 -8.94 -2.77
C ASN A 54 9.85 -8.15 -1.99
N GLY A 55 9.44 -7.35 -1.00
CA GLY A 55 10.36 -6.61 -0.13
C GLY A 55 11.29 -7.55 0.64
N GLN A 56 10.77 -8.67 1.16
CA GLN A 56 11.61 -9.69 1.81
C GLN A 56 12.54 -10.39 0.82
N TYR A 57 12.06 -10.82 -0.36
CA TYR A 57 12.90 -11.50 -1.35
C TYR A 57 13.98 -10.59 -1.94
N SER A 58 13.66 -9.31 -2.19
CA SER A 58 14.64 -8.32 -2.65
C SER A 58 15.72 -8.03 -1.61
N ARG A 59 15.42 -8.22 -0.32
CA ARG A 59 16.35 -7.94 0.78
C ARG A 59 17.09 -9.17 1.30
N LYS A 60 16.83 -10.37 0.77
CA LYS A 60 17.48 -11.62 1.26
C LYS A 60 19.01 -11.58 1.19
N ASN A 61 19.55 -10.89 0.20
CA ASN A 61 20.99 -10.76 0.00
C ASN A 61 21.51 -9.39 0.47
N ASN A 62 20.67 -8.58 1.11
CA ASN A 62 21.07 -7.27 1.61
C ASN A 62 21.66 -7.43 3.01
N ILE A 63 22.89 -6.96 3.20
CA ILE A 63 23.56 -6.90 4.49
C ILE A 63 23.44 -5.45 4.98
N LYS A 64 22.94 -5.26 6.21
CA LYS A 64 22.99 -3.97 6.89
C LYS A 64 24.24 -3.93 7.78
N LEU A 65 25.07 -2.90 7.61
CA LEU A 65 26.21 -2.63 8.47
C LEU A 65 25.90 -1.42 9.34
N TYR A 66 26.12 -1.56 10.64
CA TYR A 66 25.89 -0.51 11.63
C TYR A 66 27.21 -0.10 12.28
N GLY A 67 27.29 1.16 12.73
CA GLY A 67 28.48 1.68 13.44
C GLY A 67 29.71 1.89 12.54
N VAL A 68 29.53 1.91 11.22
CA VAL A 68 30.58 2.27 10.26
C VAL A 68 30.72 3.79 10.30
N SER A 69 31.93 4.29 10.58
CA SER A 69 32.21 5.74 10.54
C SER A 69 31.88 6.30 9.16
N GLU A 70 31.33 7.49 9.04
CA GLU A 70 31.08 8.13 7.75
C GLU A 70 32.18 9.14 7.44
N SER A 71 32.79 9.07 6.26
CA SER A 71 33.73 10.09 5.77
C SER A 71 33.18 10.73 4.49
N HIS A 72 33.39 12.03 4.29
CA HIS A 72 32.78 12.83 3.21
C HIS A 72 33.14 12.36 1.77
N ASP A 73 34.23 11.60 1.59
CA ASP A 73 34.74 11.20 0.26
C ASP A 73 35.01 9.69 0.17
N GLU A 74 34.20 8.89 0.87
CA GLU A 74 34.45 7.47 1.02
C GLU A 74 33.93 6.62 -0.14
N LYS A 75 34.82 5.75 -0.65
CA LYS A 75 34.42 4.62 -1.48
C LYS A 75 33.77 3.55 -0.62
N VAL A 76 32.46 3.66 -0.46
CA VAL A 76 31.63 2.78 0.40
C VAL A 76 31.90 1.29 0.15
N LYS A 77 32.06 0.86 -1.11
CA LYS A 77 32.34 -0.54 -1.45
C LYS A 77 33.64 -1.07 -0.85
N GLU A 78 34.74 -0.31 -0.96
CA GLU A 78 36.05 -0.71 -0.44
C GLU A 78 36.00 -0.85 1.09
N LYS A 79 35.28 0.06 1.75
CA LYS A 79 35.08 0.03 3.20
C LYS A 79 34.28 -1.20 3.64
N VAL A 80 33.20 -1.51 2.95
CA VAL A 80 32.38 -2.71 3.20
C VAL A 80 33.23 -3.98 3.10
N ILE A 81 34.04 -4.11 2.03
CA ILE A 81 34.92 -5.27 1.83
C ILE A 81 35.94 -5.38 2.97
N LYS A 82 36.56 -4.25 3.35
CA LYS A 82 37.52 -4.22 4.46
C LYS A 82 36.87 -4.62 5.79
N THR A 83 35.72 -4.05 6.12
CA THR A 83 34.99 -4.36 7.36
C THR A 83 34.57 -5.83 7.41
N LEU A 84 34.07 -6.40 6.30
CA LEU A 84 33.70 -7.82 6.25
C LEU A 84 34.91 -8.76 6.35
N ARG A 85 36.04 -8.37 5.76
CA ARG A 85 37.30 -9.12 5.90
C ARG A 85 37.82 -9.08 7.34
N GLU A 86 37.83 -7.91 7.99
CA GLU A 86 38.34 -7.77 9.36
C GLU A 86 37.42 -8.42 10.40
N ALA A 87 36.09 -8.26 10.27
CA ALA A 87 35.14 -8.75 11.26
C ALA A 87 34.78 -10.23 11.10
N ALA A 88 34.73 -10.73 9.87
CA ALA A 88 34.21 -12.06 9.56
C ALA A 88 35.16 -12.93 8.72
N ASN A 89 36.35 -12.44 8.37
CA ASN A 89 37.32 -13.13 7.52
C ASN A 89 36.73 -13.59 6.17
N VAL A 90 35.82 -12.78 5.62
CA VAL A 90 35.19 -13.04 4.32
C VAL A 90 35.92 -12.26 3.24
N GLU A 91 36.33 -12.93 2.17
CA GLU A 91 36.87 -12.30 0.97
C GLU A 91 35.75 -12.07 -0.04
N LEU A 92 35.55 -10.80 -0.43
CA LEU A 92 34.57 -10.37 -1.43
C LEU A 92 35.26 -9.56 -2.52
N GLN A 93 34.85 -9.78 -3.77
CA GLN A 93 35.24 -8.95 -4.90
C GLN A 93 34.23 -7.81 -5.10
N GLU A 94 34.70 -6.68 -5.64
CA GLU A 94 33.84 -5.51 -5.88
C GLU A 94 32.69 -5.81 -6.87
N SER A 95 32.91 -6.76 -7.78
CA SER A 95 31.91 -7.27 -8.74
C SER A 95 30.75 -8.04 -8.08
N GLU A 96 30.95 -8.57 -6.88
CA GLU A 96 29.92 -9.28 -6.12
C GLU A 96 28.97 -8.30 -5.40
N ILE A 97 29.35 -7.02 -5.30
CA ILE A 97 28.54 -5.96 -4.70
C ILE A 97 27.72 -5.26 -5.78
N ILE A 98 26.44 -5.65 -5.86
CA ILE A 98 25.48 -5.11 -6.83
C ILE A 98 25.19 -3.62 -6.57
N ALA A 99 24.95 -3.25 -5.31
CA ALA A 99 24.64 -1.88 -4.95
C ALA A 99 24.99 -1.60 -3.48
N THR A 100 25.35 -0.35 -3.19
CA THR A 100 25.55 0.18 -1.84
C THR A 100 24.69 1.43 -1.69
N GLN A 101 23.96 1.54 -0.59
CA GLN A 101 23.15 2.71 -0.29
C GLN A 101 23.27 3.03 1.19
N GLU A 102 23.62 4.28 1.49
CA GLU A 102 23.51 4.83 2.83
C GLU A 102 22.04 5.09 3.13
N SER A 103 21.53 4.43 4.17
CA SER A 103 20.16 4.65 4.63
C SER A 103 20.21 5.71 5.72
N GLN A 104 19.58 6.86 5.48
CA GLN A 104 19.31 7.85 6.51
C GLN A 104 18.17 7.34 7.41
N GLU A 105 18.48 6.39 8.30
CA GLU A 105 17.58 6.09 9.41
C GLU A 105 17.58 7.32 10.33
N LYS A 106 16.43 7.99 10.45
CA LYS A 106 16.24 9.11 11.36
C LYS A 106 16.71 8.68 12.75
N ARG A 107 17.60 9.47 13.36
CA ARG A 107 17.99 9.37 14.78
C ARG A 107 16.81 9.77 15.69
N GLU A 108 15.72 9.03 15.63
CA GLU A 108 14.62 9.14 16.57
C GLU A 108 14.79 8.02 17.60
N GLU A 109 15.66 8.25 18.60
CA GLU A 109 15.56 7.74 19.99
C GLU A 109 16.87 7.98 20.74
N GLN A 110 16.83 8.91 21.72
CA GLN A 110 17.41 8.82 23.07
C GLN A 110 17.43 10.21 23.71
N ASP A 111 16.25 10.70 24.12
CA ASP A 111 16.09 11.74 25.16
C ASP A 111 14.78 11.41 25.90
N GLN A 112 14.82 10.36 26.73
CA GLN A 112 13.88 10.11 27.83
C GLN A 112 14.64 9.60 29.04
#